data_AF-A0A4W5MN38-F1
#
_entry.id   AF-A0A4W5MN38-F1
#
_cell.length_a   1.000
_cell.length_b   1.000
_cell.length_c   1.000
_cell.angle_alpha   90.00
_cell.angle_beta   90.00
_cell.angle_gamma   90.00
#
_symmetry.space_group_name_H-M   'P 1'
#
loop_
_entity.id
_entity.type
_entity.pdbx_description
1 polymer ?
#
loop_
_entity_poly.entity_id
_entity_poly.type
_entity_poly.pdbx_seq_one_letter_code
_entity_poly.pdbx_strand_id
1 'polypeptide(L)'
;MAMNFGLMYLPLFPTLGIDRHDPLILFGDIAMETGIRNASPCTARDCKWPKSRNGVVPVYISSSYTLEERDIIIKGLISFHLSTCIQFVWWKQDQDYLYFHPGNGCWSYLGRRGGQQVISLQQCGCVHHVTVQHEVLHALGFHHEQNLSDRDNVTIVENNNLMTPYDYTSVMHYGKYAFSKDYGKLPTIIPKPDSNVQIGGARQMSRLDIVRFNRLYYCSFI
;
A
#
# COMPACT_ATOMS: atom_id res chain seq x y z
N MET A 1 9.99 -26.11 -20.06
CA MET A 1 9.46 -24.80 -20.47
C MET A 1 8.71 -24.21 -19.28
N ALA A 2 9.40 -23.44 -18.45
CA ALA A 2 8.82 -22.82 -17.25
C ALA A 2 8.96 -21.31 -17.43
N MET A 3 7.82 -20.62 -17.57
CA MET A 3 7.77 -19.16 -17.68
C MET A 3 8.06 -18.56 -16.31
N ASN A 4 9.24 -17.95 -16.20
CA ASN A 4 9.74 -17.28 -15.01
C ASN A 4 9.05 -15.90 -14.92
N PHE A 5 7.99 -15.79 -14.11
CA PHE A 5 7.32 -14.51 -13.87
C PHE A 5 8.19 -13.65 -12.95
N GLY A 6 8.78 -12.60 -13.52
CA GLY A 6 9.09 -11.31 -12.90
C GLY A 6 9.66 -11.34 -11.48
N LEU A 7 10.99 -11.36 -11.38
CA LEU A 7 11.73 -10.95 -10.20
C LEU A 7 11.39 -9.49 -9.88
N MET A 8 10.66 -9.23 -8.79
CA MET A 8 10.61 -7.91 -8.17
C MET A 8 12.01 -7.60 -7.64
N TYR A 9 12.82 -6.94 -8.45
CA TYR A 9 13.97 -6.17 -7.98
C TYR A 9 13.41 -5.05 -7.10
N LEU A 10 13.39 -5.24 -5.78
CA LEU A 10 13.49 -4.11 -4.87
C LEU A 10 14.95 -3.63 -4.97
N PRO A 11 15.24 -2.49 -5.61
CA PRO A 11 16.61 -2.04 -5.74
C PRO A 11 17.19 -1.82 -4.35
N LEU A 12 18.37 -2.39 -4.11
CA LEU A 12 19.27 -1.94 -3.06
C LEU A 12 19.55 -0.45 -3.34
N PHE A 13 18.89 0.39 -2.55
CA PHE A 13 18.78 1.86 -2.64
C PHE A 13 17.93 2.37 -3.83
N PRO A 14 16.69 2.82 -3.60
CA PRO A 14 16.04 3.71 -4.54
C PRO A 14 16.86 5.01 -4.60
N THR A 15 17.05 5.56 -5.78
CA THR A 15 17.65 6.88 -5.99
C THR A 15 16.71 7.97 -5.52
N LEU A 16 16.41 7.99 -4.23
CA LEU A 16 15.58 8.99 -3.59
C LEU A 16 16.29 10.35 -3.69
N GLY A 17 15.57 11.35 -4.18
CA GLY A 17 16.03 12.74 -4.25
C GLY A 17 16.50 13.18 -5.64
N ILE A 18 16.28 12.39 -6.69
CA ILE A 18 16.51 12.81 -8.09
C ILE A 18 15.22 13.43 -8.66
N ASP A 19 14.06 12.84 -8.37
CA ASP A 19 12.76 13.40 -8.75
C ASP A 19 12.31 14.40 -7.67
N ARG A 20 11.72 15.53 -8.10
CA ARG A 20 11.16 16.54 -7.21
C ARG A 20 10.00 16.02 -6.33
N HIS A 21 9.40 14.89 -6.69
CA HIS A 21 8.35 14.21 -5.94
C HIS A 21 8.88 13.10 -5.01
N ASP A 22 10.18 12.78 -5.08
CA ASP A 22 10.76 11.78 -4.19
C ASP A 22 10.67 12.24 -2.73
N PRO A 23 10.27 11.35 -1.80
CA PRO A 23 10.19 11.70 -0.40
C PRO A 23 11.59 11.82 0.19
N LEU A 24 11.73 12.72 1.15
CA LEU A 24 12.98 12.89 1.90
C LEU A 24 13.21 11.73 2.90
N ILE A 25 12.14 11.11 3.39
CA ILE A 25 12.18 9.98 4.33
C ILE A 25 11.25 8.89 3.82
N LEU A 26 11.79 7.68 3.67
CA LEU A 26 11.06 6.50 3.22
C LEU A 26 11.38 5.31 4.16
N PHE A 27 10.34 4.66 4.70
CA PHE A 27 10.45 3.43 5.48
C PHE A 27 9.90 2.26 4.68
N GLY A 28 10.77 1.57 3.95
CA GLY A 28 10.36 0.58 2.97
C GLY A 28 9.71 1.26 1.76
N ASP A 29 8.39 1.26 1.70
CA ASP A 29 7.49 1.86 0.70
C ASP A 29 6.51 2.89 1.32
N ILE A 30 6.66 3.22 2.62
CA ILE A 30 5.86 4.26 3.27
C ILE A 30 6.67 5.55 3.39
N ALA A 31 6.21 6.60 2.71
CA ALA A 31 6.80 7.95 2.75
C ALA A 31 6.38 8.73 4.02
N MET A 32 7.29 9.53 4.56
CA MET A 32 7.04 10.41 5.71
C MET A 32 7.49 11.85 5.44
N GLU A 33 6.71 12.81 5.96
CA GLU A 33 7.08 14.22 5.94
C GLU A 33 8.24 14.54 6.89
N THR A 34 9.10 15.47 6.49
CA THR A 34 10.18 15.99 7.32
C THR A 34 9.64 16.98 8.35
N GLY A 35 9.32 16.45 9.51
CA GLY A 35 8.95 17.19 10.72
C GLY A 35 8.92 16.20 11.86
N ILE A 36 9.96 16.20 12.69
CA ILE A 36 10.23 15.18 13.72
C ILE A 36 8.98 14.92 14.55
N ARG A 37 8.32 13.78 14.32
CA ARG A 37 7.28 13.23 15.17
C ARG A 37 7.65 11.78 15.44
N ASN A 38 7.71 11.41 16.71
CA ASN A 38 8.08 10.06 17.17
C ASN A 38 7.01 8.99 16.89
N ALA A 39 5.95 9.34 16.15
CA ALA A 39 4.82 8.47 15.86
C ALA A 39 4.33 8.70 14.41
N SER A 40 3.84 7.63 13.78
CA SER A 40 3.14 7.72 12.50
C SER A 40 1.99 8.73 12.62
N PRO A 41 1.98 9.79 11.79
CA PRO A 41 0.95 10.82 11.87
C PRO A 41 -0.46 10.29 11.54
N CYS A 42 -0.55 9.08 10.99
CA CYS A 42 -1.80 8.40 10.65
C CYS A 42 -2.44 7.61 11.82
N THR A 43 -1.99 7.85 13.06
CA THR A 43 -2.63 7.32 14.29
C THR A 43 -3.77 8.23 14.81
N ALA A 44 -3.94 9.42 14.23
CA ALA A 44 -4.96 10.40 14.60
C ALA A 44 -6.31 10.20 13.88
N ARG A 45 -7.42 10.68 14.45
CA ARG A 45 -8.79 10.50 13.92
C ARG A 45 -9.04 11.08 12.52
N ASP A 46 -8.20 12.01 12.06
CA ASP A 46 -8.43 12.79 10.83
C ASP A 46 -7.59 12.35 9.62
N CYS A 47 -6.86 11.24 9.75
CA CYS A 47 -5.97 10.72 8.72
C CYS A 47 -6.69 9.90 7.63
N LYS A 48 -7.98 9.63 7.81
CA LYS A 48 -8.78 8.90 6.83
C LYS A 48 -9.24 9.83 5.72
N TRP A 49 -9.43 9.25 4.54
CA TRP A 49 -10.19 9.92 3.50
C TRP A 49 -11.64 10.10 3.97
N PRO A 50 -12.22 11.31 3.84
CA PRO A 50 -13.53 11.60 4.38
C PRO A 50 -14.58 10.71 3.75
N LYS A 51 -15.45 10.17 4.60
CA LYS A 51 -16.68 9.52 4.17
C LYS A 51 -17.67 10.60 3.75
N SER A 52 -17.62 11.04 2.48
CA SER A 52 -18.88 11.36 1.80
C SER A 52 -19.76 10.10 1.84
N ARG A 53 -21.08 10.16 1.59
CA ARG A 53 -21.96 8.97 1.70
C ARG A 53 -21.37 7.67 1.05
N ASN A 54 -20.44 7.80 0.09
CA ASN A 54 -19.75 6.72 -0.60
C ASN A 54 -18.20 6.79 -0.55
N GLY A 55 -17.55 7.51 0.37
CA GLY A 55 -16.09 7.55 0.51
C GLY A 55 -15.35 7.89 -0.81
N VAL A 56 -15.51 9.14 -1.27
CA VAL A 56 -14.97 9.57 -2.55
C VAL A 56 -13.50 10.01 -2.41
N VAL A 57 -12.61 9.39 -3.18
CA VAL A 57 -11.20 9.71 -3.27
C VAL A 57 -10.88 10.19 -4.70
N PRO A 58 -10.64 11.49 -4.90
CA PRO A 58 -10.23 12.01 -6.20
C PRO A 58 -8.86 11.48 -6.61
N VAL A 59 -8.71 11.13 -7.88
CA VAL A 59 -7.47 10.60 -8.44
C VAL A 59 -7.09 11.32 -9.73
N TYR A 60 -5.79 11.53 -9.91
CA TYR A 60 -5.19 11.98 -11.14
C TYR A 60 -4.03 11.04 -11.50
N ILE A 61 -4.05 10.51 -12.73
CA ILE A 61 -2.98 9.64 -13.23
C ILE A 61 -2.15 10.43 -14.23
N SER A 62 -0.84 10.53 -13.98
CA SER A 62 0.09 11.25 -14.85
C SER A 62 -0.06 10.84 -16.32
N SER A 63 -0.01 11.83 -17.21
CA SER A 63 -0.03 11.60 -18.66
C SER A 63 1.25 10.94 -19.19
N SER A 64 2.29 10.83 -18.35
CA SER A 64 3.55 10.18 -18.71
C SER A 64 3.46 8.65 -18.72
N TYR A 65 2.44 8.06 -18.09
CA TYR A 65 2.14 6.63 -18.23
C TYR A 65 1.57 6.32 -19.61
N THR A 66 1.92 5.17 -20.17
CA THR A 66 1.29 4.67 -21.42
C THR A 66 -0.18 4.33 -21.20
N LEU A 67 -0.93 4.11 -22.29
CA LEU A 67 -2.34 3.72 -22.19
C LEU A 67 -2.51 2.38 -21.46
N GLU A 68 -1.61 1.44 -21.70
CA GLU A 68 -1.59 0.12 -21.06
C GLU A 68 -1.28 0.24 -19.57
N GLU A 69 -0.31 1.07 -19.19
CA GLU A 69 0.04 1.32 -17.79
C GLU A 69 -1.13 1.98 -17.04
N ARG A 70 -1.79 2.96 -17.67
CA ARG A 70 -2.98 3.62 -17.12
C ARG A 70 -4.13 2.63 -16.94
N ASP A 71 -4.35 1.74 -17.90
CA ASP A 71 -5.37 0.69 -17.80
C ASP A 71 -5.12 -0.25 -16.61
N ILE A 72 -3.86 -0.61 -16.33
CA ILE A 72 -3.50 -1.41 -15.16
C ILE A 72 -3.81 -0.66 -13.85
N ILE A 73 -3.43 0.62 -13.76
CA ILE A 73 -3.72 1.46 -12.58
C ILE A 73 -5.23 1.58 -12.38
N ILE A 74 -5.98 1.83 -13.45
CA ILE A 74 -7.44 1.93 -13.44
C ILE A 74 -8.09 0.63 -12.97
N LYS A 75 -7.65 -0.52 -13.50
CA LYS A 75 -8.14 -1.83 -13.06
C LYS A 75 -7.83 -2.10 -11.59
N GLY A 76 -6.66 -1.67 -11.11
CA GLY A 76 -6.32 -1.68 -9.69
C GLY A 76 -7.32 -0.87 -8.85
N LEU A 77 -7.62 0.36 -9.24
CA LEU A 77 -8.60 1.22 -8.56
C LEU A 77 -10.03 0.64 -8.58
N ILE A 78 -10.49 0.16 -9.74
CA ILE A 78 -11.84 -0.42 -9.91
C ILE A 78 -12.03 -1.67 -9.03
N SER A 79 -10.98 -2.45 -8.80
CA SER A 79 -11.08 -3.67 -7.99
C SER A 79 -11.58 -3.43 -6.55
N PHE A 80 -11.35 -2.23 -6.00
CA PHE A 80 -11.88 -1.86 -4.69
C PHE A 80 -13.41 -1.72 -4.71
N HIS A 81 -14.00 -1.28 -5.82
CA HIS A 81 -15.45 -1.08 -5.93
C HIS A 81 -16.23 -2.39 -5.84
N LEU A 82 -15.60 -3.51 -6.17
CA LEU A 82 -16.21 -4.84 -6.14
C LEU A 82 -16.41 -5.39 -4.72
N SER A 83 -15.68 -4.87 -3.74
CA SER A 83 -15.59 -5.48 -2.40
C SER A 83 -15.60 -4.49 -1.25
N THR A 84 -15.61 -3.19 -1.55
CA THR A 84 -15.56 -2.11 -0.56
C THR A 84 -16.49 -0.97 -0.94
N CYS A 85 -16.75 -0.09 0.02
CA CYS A 85 -17.55 1.11 -0.21
C CYS A 85 -16.75 2.33 -0.70
N ILE A 86 -15.44 2.22 -0.93
CA ILE A 86 -14.64 3.35 -1.43
C ILE A 86 -14.94 3.59 -2.90
N GLN A 87 -14.95 4.85 -3.32
CA GLN A 87 -15.17 5.24 -4.70
C GLN A 87 -14.02 6.14 -5.15
N PHE A 88 -13.38 5.77 -6.26
CA PHE A 88 -12.35 6.58 -6.88
C PHE A 88 -12.98 7.39 -8.00
N VAL A 89 -12.77 8.70 -8.01
CA VAL A 89 -13.31 9.61 -9.01
C VAL A 89 -12.21 10.38 -9.68
N TRP A 90 -12.39 10.75 -10.94
CA TRP A 90 -11.44 11.61 -11.63
C TRP A 90 -11.42 12.99 -10.98
N TRP A 91 -10.20 13.47 -10.70
CA TRP A 91 -9.96 14.80 -10.14
C TRP A 91 -10.57 15.91 -11.00
N LYS A 92 -11.23 16.88 -10.35
CA LYS A 92 -11.87 18.05 -10.95
C LYS A 92 -11.57 19.32 -10.14
N GLN A 93 -10.29 19.61 -9.90
CA GLN A 93 -9.85 20.71 -9.02
C GLN A 93 -10.09 20.45 -7.53
N ASP A 94 -10.21 19.18 -7.13
CA ASP A 94 -10.29 18.80 -5.73
C ASP A 94 -9.01 19.21 -4.98
N GLN A 95 -9.18 19.72 -3.77
CA GLN A 95 -8.06 20.15 -2.91
C GLN A 95 -7.20 18.96 -2.50
N ASP A 96 -7.84 17.87 -2.08
CA ASP A 96 -7.18 16.64 -1.62
C ASP A 96 -7.36 15.54 -2.66
N TYR A 97 -6.27 14.97 -3.16
CA TYR A 97 -6.34 13.93 -4.19
C TYR A 97 -5.07 13.08 -4.25
N LEU A 98 -5.24 11.86 -4.78
CA LEU A 98 -4.12 10.97 -5.10
C LEU A 98 -3.56 11.29 -6.49
N TYR A 99 -2.26 11.53 -6.56
CA TYR A 99 -1.55 11.70 -7.82
C TYR A 99 -0.65 10.51 -8.09
N PHE A 100 -0.98 9.71 -9.12
CA PHE A 100 -0.13 8.62 -9.58
C PHE A 100 0.98 9.17 -10.47
N HIS A 101 2.23 9.03 -10.01
CA HIS A 101 3.42 9.59 -10.64
C HIS A 101 4.41 8.48 -11.01
N PRO A 102 4.98 8.46 -12.24
CA PRO A 102 6.00 7.49 -12.65
C PRO A 102 7.37 7.83 -12.06
N GLY A 103 7.45 7.89 -10.73
CA GLY A 103 8.67 8.16 -9.99
C GLY A 103 9.55 6.92 -9.81
N ASN A 104 10.55 7.05 -8.93
CA ASN A 104 11.44 5.94 -8.57
C ASN A 104 10.81 5.06 -7.49
N GLY A 105 10.83 3.75 -7.70
CA GLY A 105 10.27 2.77 -6.76
C GLY A 105 8.74 2.82 -6.65
N CYS A 106 8.23 1.96 -5.77
CA CYS A 106 6.82 1.84 -5.44
C CYS A 106 6.66 2.34 -4.00
N TRP A 107 5.89 3.41 -3.80
CA TRP A 107 5.67 3.95 -2.46
C TRP A 107 4.47 4.87 -2.41
N SER A 108 3.97 5.08 -1.20
CA SER A 108 2.82 5.92 -0.91
C SER A 108 2.95 6.58 0.46
N TYR A 109 2.18 7.64 0.69
CA TYR A 109 1.96 8.15 2.05
C TYR A 109 0.93 7.30 2.77
N LEU A 110 1.01 7.27 4.10
CA LEU A 110 -0.01 6.61 4.90
C LEU A 110 -1.20 7.54 5.16
N GLY A 111 -2.37 7.16 4.66
CA GLY A 111 -3.64 7.88 4.80
C GLY A 111 -3.69 9.21 4.03
N ARG A 112 -4.73 10.01 4.31
CA ARG A 112 -4.92 11.34 3.75
C ARG A 112 -4.01 12.37 4.44
N ARG A 113 -3.21 13.08 3.65
CA ARG A 113 -2.31 14.16 4.11
C ARG A 113 -2.87 15.56 3.92
N GLY A 114 -3.81 15.70 2.99
CA GLY A 114 -4.28 17.00 2.50
C GLY A 114 -3.44 17.48 1.31
N GLY A 115 -4.07 18.20 0.38
CA GLY A 115 -3.42 18.62 -0.86
C GLY A 115 -3.21 17.48 -1.86
N GLN A 116 -2.33 17.72 -2.83
CA GLN A 116 -1.82 16.68 -3.72
C GLN A 116 -0.92 15.73 -2.91
N GLN A 117 -1.27 14.44 -2.86
CA GLN A 117 -0.39 13.42 -2.30
C GLN A 117 0.00 12.38 -3.37
N VAL A 118 1.30 12.09 -3.44
CA VAL A 118 1.87 11.25 -4.50
C VAL A 118 1.76 9.79 -4.12
N ILE A 119 1.39 8.97 -5.11
CA ILE A 119 1.66 7.54 -5.15
C ILE A 119 2.67 7.32 -6.28
N SER A 120 3.88 6.87 -5.94
CA SER A 120 4.89 6.56 -6.94
C SER A 120 4.70 5.14 -7.43
N LEU A 121 4.54 4.98 -8.73
CA LEU A 121 4.63 3.68 -9.39
C LEU A 121 5.62 3.79 -10.54
N GLN A 122 6.86 3.36 -10.32
CA GLN A 122 7.84 3.23 -11.39
C GLN A 122 7.31 2.39 -12.56
N GLN A 123 7.38 2.94 -13.77
CA GLN A 123 6.89 2.32 -15.01
C GLN A 123 7.44 0.89 -15.19
N CYS A 124 8.75 0.73 -15.00
CA CYS A 124 9.39 -0.58 -14.97
C CYS A 124 9.46 -1.09 -13.52
N GLY A 125 8.50 -1.95 -13.14
CA GLY A 125 8.54 -2.73 -11.90
C GLY A 125 7.36 -2.54 -10.94
N CYS A 126 6.69 -1.39 -10.97
CA CYS A 126 5.59 -1.10 -10.02
C CYS A 126 4.20 -1.09 -10.65
N VAL A 127 4.08 -0.99 -11.98
CA VAL A 127 2.77 -0.92 -12.66
C VAL A 127 2.18 -2.33 -12.81
N HIS A 128 1.80 -2.91 -11.67
CA HIS A 128 1.18 -4.22 -11.54
C HIS A 128 -0.05 -4.12 -10.65
N HIS A 129 -1.07 -4.93 -10.93
CA HIS A 129 -2.35 -4.90 -10.19
C HIS A 129 -2.16 -4.97 -8.67
N VAL A 130 -1.35 -5.91 -8.20
CA VAL A 130 -1.06 -6.13 -6.78
C VAL A 130 -0.37 -4.93 -6.14
N THR A 131 0.61 -4.33 -6.84
CA THR A 131 1.36 -3.16 -6.36
C THR A 131 0.44 -1.93 -6.30
N VAL A 132 -0.41 -1.72 -7.30
CA VAL A 132 -1.40 -0.64 -7.28
C VAL A 132 -2.31 -0.79 -6.06
N GLN A 133 -2.83 -1.98 -5.78
CA GLN A 133 -3.64 -2.22 -4.59
C GLN A 133 -2.87 -1.94 -3.29
N HIS A 134 -1.61 -2.38 -3.21
CA HIS A 134 -0.73 -2.17 -2.06
C HIS A 134 -0.53 -0.68 -1.74
N GLU A 135 -0.07 0.09 -2.73
CA GLU A 135 0.21 1.52 -2.54
C GLU A 135 -1.05 2.35 -2.29
N VAL A 136 -2.18 1.93 -2.88
CA VAL A 136 -3.48 2.54 -2.61
C VAL A 136 -3.96 2.21 -1.20
N LEU A 137 -3.75 0.99 -0.69
CA LEU A 137 -4.05 0.64 0.70
C LEU A 137 -3.23 1.48 1.68
N HIS A 138 -1.94 1.73 1.41
CA HIS A 138 -1.17 2.71 2.16
C HIS A 138 -1.83 4.10 2.17
N ALA A 139 -2.20 4.62 0.99
CA ALA A 139 -2.88 5.91 0.89
C ALA A 139 -4.25 5.94 1.61
N LEU A 140 -4.86 4.79 1.84
CA LEU A 140 -6.11 4.60 2.59
C LEU A 140 -5.89 4.31 4.09
N GLY A 141 -4.63 4.26 4.55
CA GLY A 141 -4.26 4.18 5.96
C GLY A 141 -3.88 2.79 6.47
N PHE A 142 -3.59 1.84 5.58
CA PHE A 142 -3.15 0.49 5.96
C PHE A 142 -1.63 0.41 6.07
N HIS A 143 -1.14 -0.06 7.20
CA HIS A 143 0.26 -0.45 7.38
C HIS A 143 0.50 -1.87 6.85
N HIS A 144 1.77 -2.27 6.75
CA HIS A 144 2.10 -3.66 6.45
C HIS A 144 1.63 -4.63 7.52
N GLU A 145 1.29 -5.84 7.09
CA GLU A 145 0.79 -6.92 7.95
C GLU A 145 1.79 -7.27 9.06
N GLN A 146 3.08 -7.37 8.73
CA GLN A 146 4.11 -7.73 9.71
C GLN A 146 4.37 -6.66 10.77
N ASN A 147 3.81 -5.45 10.63
CA ASN A 147 3.94 -4.36 11.60
C ASN A 147 2.76 -4.32 12.59
N LEU A 148 1.79 -5.23 12.45
CA LEU A 148 0.66 -5.35 13.38
C LEU A 148 1.12 -5.76 14.78
N SER A 149 0.44 -5.24 15.81
CA SER A 149 0.86 -5.36 17.23
C SER A 149 0.81 -6.79 17.77
N ASP A 150 0.14 -7.71 17.08
CA ASP A 150 0.07 -9.13 17.44
C ASP A 150 1.24 -9.97 16.89
N ARG A 151 2.15 -9.38 16.10
CA ARG A 151 3.34 -10.03 15.51
C ARG A 151 4.12 -10.88 16.52
N ASP A 152 4.26 -10.39 17.75
CA ASP A 152 5.06 -10.99 18.82
C ASP A 152 4.22 -11.52 20.01
N ASN A 153 2.91 -11.72 19.82
CA ASN A 153 1.99 -12.25 20.84
C ASN A 153 1.77 -11.30 22.05
N VAL A 154 1.33 -10.06 21.76
CA VAL A 154 0.89 -9.10 22.80
C VAL A 154 -0.52 -8.62 22.48
N THR A 155 -1.48 -8.95 23.36
CA THR A 155 -2.80 -8.31 23.39
C THR A 155 -2.63 -6.84 23.79
N ILE A 156 -2.46 -5.94 22.82
CA ILE A 156 -2.63 -4.51 23.02
C ILE A 156 -4.06 -4.17 22.59
N VAL A 157 -4.88 -3.80 23.57
CA VAL A 157 -6.29 -3.40 23.44
C VAL A 157 -6.40 -1.98 22.86
N GLU A 158 -5.67 -1.72 21.78
CA GLU A 158 -5.89 -0.60 20.87
C GLU A 158 -5.79 -1.17 19.44
N ASN A 159 -6.97 -1.48 18.89
CA ASN A 159 -7.24 -2.36 17.74
C ASN A 159 -6.56 -1.96 16.41
N ASN A 160 -5.24 -2.10 16.28
CA ASN A 160 -4.56 -1.98 14.99
C ASN A 160 -4.91 -3.12 14.01
N ASN A 161 -5.34 -4.27 14.53
CA ASN A 161 -5.71 -5.42 13.70
C ASN A 161 -7.19 -5.43 13.30
N LEU A 162 -7.96 -4.42 13.73
CA LEU A 162 -9.40 -4.31 13.49
C LEU A 162 -10.14 -5.62 13.82
N MET A 163 -9.67 -6.36 14.83
CA MET A 163 -10.20 -7.67 15.27
C MET A 163 -10.19 -8.78 14.19
N THR A 164 -9.17 -8.85 13.35
CA THR A 164 -8.91 -10.00 12.46
C THR A 164 -7.61 -10.71 12.85
N PRO A 165 -7.47 -12.02 12.55
CA PRO A 165 -6.20 -12.72 12.73
C PRO A 165 -5.14 -12.21 11.75
N TYR A 166 -3.87 -12.50 12.05
CA TYR A 166 -2.73 -12.28 11.16
C TYR A 166 -2.91 -13.03 9.83
N ASP A 167 -2.59 -12.37 8.71
CA ASP A 167 -2.81 -12.88 7.35
C ASP A 167 -1.52 -12.94 6.53
N TYR A 168 -0.91 -14.12 6.46
CA TYR A 168 0.25 -14.38 5.60
C TYR A 168 0.01 -14.16 4.10
N THR A 169 -1.26 -14.16 3.68
CA THR A 169 -1.67 -13.97 2.27
C THR A 169 -2.06 -12.54 1.93
N SER A 170 -2.01 -11.62 2.92
CA SER A 170 -2.32 -10.21 2.73
C SER A 170 -1.45 -9.60 1.64
N VAL A 171 -2.03 -8.72 0.82
CA VAL A 171 -1.28 -7.90 -0.12
C VAL A 171 -0.31 -6.96 0.60
N MET A 172 -0.56 -6.67 1.88
CA MET A 172 0.27 -5.82 2.73
C MET A 172 1.40 -6.58 3.44
N HIS A 173 1.57 -7.89 3.19
CA HIS A 173 2.62 -8.69 3.84
C HIS A 173 3.90 -8.75 2.98
N TYR A 174 5.05 -8.43 3.58
CA TYR A 174 6.33 -8.57 2.90
C TYR A 174 6.76 -10.02 2.63
N GLY A 175 7.53 -10.20 1.57
CA GLY A 175 8.15 -11.49 1.26
C GLY A 175 9.27 -11.86 2.23
N LYS A 176 9.60 -13.15 2.27
CA LYS A 176 10.63 -13.77 3.13
C LYS A 176 12.00 -13.08 3.09
N TYR A 177 12.36 -12.49 1.95
CA TYR A 177 13.67 -11.89 1.69
C TYR A 177 13.63 -10.37 1.53
N ALA A 178 12.54 -9.70 1.90
CA ALA A 178 12.41 -8.25 1.79
C ALA A 178 13.56 -7.55 2.52
N PHE A 179 14.25 -6.63 1.85
CA PHE A 179 15.42 -5.89 2.35
C PHE A 179 16.61 -6.75 2.81
N SER A 180 16.68 -8.01 2.36
CA SER A 180 17.83 -8.87 2.67
C SER A 180 19.10 -8.39 1.98
N LYS A 181 20.23 -8.47 2.70
CA LYS A 181 21.57 -8.23 2.14
C LYS A 181 22.03 -9.34 1.18
N ASP A 182 21.43 -10.53 1.26
CA ASP A 182 21.71 -11.68 0.38
C ASP A 182 20.38 -12.35 0.00
N TYR A 183 19.72 -11.75 -1.00
CA TYR A 183 18.39 -12.16 -1.46
C TYR A 183 18.38 -13.65 -1.87
N GLY A 184 17.36 -14.38 -1.41
CA GLY A 184 17.23 -15.82 -1.63
C GLY A 184 18.04 -16.69 -0.67
N LYS A 185 19.04 -16.15 0.05
CA LYS A 185 19.85 -16.91 1.00
C LYS A 185 19.56 -16.57 2.46
N LEU A 186 19.45 -15.29 2.79
CA LEU A 186 19.22 -14.82 4.16
C LEU A 186 17.79 -14.29 4.31
N PRO A 187 16.85 -15.07 4.88
CA PRO A 187 15.49 -14.58 5.12
C PRO A 187 15.49 -13.49 6.21
N THR A 188 14.74 -12.41 5.98
CA THR A 188 14.51 -11.33 6.95
C THR A 188 13.21 -11.54 7.72
N ILE A 189 12.27 -12.30 7.14
CA ILE A 189 11.00 -12.66 7.77
C ILE A 189 10.84 -14.19 7.71
N ILE A 190 10.58 -14.82 8.86
CA ILE A 190 10.37 -16.26 8.97
C ILE A 190 9.01 -16.49 9.64
N PRO A 191 8.01 -17.08 8.94
CA PRO A 191 6.72 -17.39 9.53
C PRO A 191 6.82 -18.38 10.70
N LYS A 192 5.86 -18.33 11.62
CA LYS A 192 5.74 -19.22 12.78
C LYS A 192 4.29 -19.68 12.95
N PRO A 193 4.05 -20.90 13.46
CA PRO A 193 5.03 -21.91 13.86
C PRO A 193 5.67 -22.65 12.67
N ASP A 194 5.04 -22.61 11.50
CA ASP A 194 5.54 -23.28 10.29
C ASP A 194 6.29 -22.28 9.38
N SER A 195 7.60 -22.47 9.24
CA SER A 195 8.47 -21.64 8.41
C SER A 195 8.28 -21.84 6.89
N ASN A 196 7.48 -22.83 6.48
CA ASN A 196 7.19 -23.13 5.07
C ASN A 196 5.98 -22.37 4.52
N VAL A 197 5.22 -21.68 5.39
CA VAL A 197 4.11 -20.84 4.96
C VAL A 197 4.61 -19.80 3.95
N GLN A 198 3.91 -19.68 2.82
CA GLN A 198 4.23 -18.70 1.80
C GLN A 198 3.81 -17.31 2.25
N ILE A 199 4.71 -16.33 2.08
CA ILE A 199 4.50 -14.91 2.39
C ILE A 199 5.00 -14.04 1.24
N GLY A 200 4.34 -12.90 1.01
CA GLY A 200 4.68 -11.97 -0.08
C GLY A 200 4.39 -12.51 -1.49
N GLY A 201 3.56 -13.55 -1.60
CA GLY A 201 3.13 -14.14 -2.88
C GLY A 201 1.74 -13.67 -3.34
N ALA A 202 1.18 -12.64 -2.72
CA ALA A 202 -0.14 -12.13 -3.03
C ALA A 202 -0.23 -11.65 -4.50
N ARG A 203 -1.40 -11.83 -5.11
CA ARG A 203 -1.71 -11.31 -6.46
C ARG A 203 -2.80 -10.25 -6.45
N GLN A 204 -3.53 -10.17 -5.34
CA GLN A 204 -4.61 -9.23 -5.09
C GLN A 204 -4.86 -9.15 -3.57
N MET A 205 -5.67 -8.20 -3.13
CA MET A 205 -6.21 -8.13 -1.78
C MET A 205 -6.77 -9.49 -1.33
N SER A 206 -6.39 -9.90 -0.13
CA SER A 206 -6.96 -11.06 0.54
C SER A 206 -8.37 -10.77 1.05
N ARG A 207 -9.07 -11.82 1.50
CA ARG A 207 -10.35 -11.64 2.19
C ARG A 207 -10.20 -10.78 3.45
N LEU A 208 -9.10 -10.92 4.19
CA LEU A 208 -8.90 -10.19 5.44
C LEU A 208 -8.51 -8.73 5.19
N ASP A 209 -7.78 -8.44 4.11
CA ASP A 209 -7.56 -7.07 3.65
C ASP A 209 -8.89 -6.34 3.42
N ILE A 210 -9.82 -6.97 2.71
CA ILE A 210 -11.16 -6.44 2.43
C ILE A 210 -11.98 -6.25 3.72
N VAL A 211 -11.95 -7.23 4.62
CA VAL A 211 -12.68 -7.14 5.91
C VAL A 211 -12.15 -5.98 6.74
N ARG A 212 -10.83 -5.84 6.85
CA ARG A 212 -10.18 -4.74 7.55
C ARG A 212 -10.51 -3.40 6.91
N PHE A 213 -10.47 -3.33 5.58
CA PHE A 213 -10.91 -2.15 4.84
C PHE A 213 -12.31 -1.70 5.23
N ASN A 214 -13.27 -2.62 5.12
CA ASN A 214 -14.68 -2.34 5.37
C ASN A 214 -14.94 -1.98 6.84
N ARG A 215 -14.20 -2.56 7.79
CA ARG A 215 -14.25 -2.18 9.20
C ARG A 215 -13.68 -0.77 9.43
N LEU A 216 -12.53 -0.45 8.84
CA LEU A 216 -11.88 0.85 9.02
C LEU A 216 -12.74 2.00 8.49
N TYR A 217 -13.38 1.79 7.34
CA TYR A 217 -14.22 2.78 6.65
C TYR A 217 -15.72 2.67 6.99
N TYR A 218 -16.09 1.77 7.91
CA TYR A 218 -17.48 1.52 8.31
C TYR A 218 -18.39 1.31 7.09
N CYS A 219 -17.95 0.48 6.14
CA CYS A 219 -18.76 0.13 4.99
C CYS A 219 -19.98 -0.69 5.45
N SER A 220 -21.17 -0.32 4.99
CA SER A 220 -22.33 -1.18 5.12
C SER A 220 -22.06 -2.47 4.35
N PHE A 221 -22.52 -3.61 4.87
CA PHE A 221 -22.46 -4.86 4.11
C PHE A 221 -23.18 -4.64 2.77
N ILE A 222 -22.43 -4.77 1.67
CA ILE A 222 -22.95 -4.78 0.30
C ILE A 222 -23.66 -6.13 0.09
#